data_AF-A0A2E6GTK7-F1
#
_entry.id   AF-A0A2E6GTK7-F1
#
_cell.length_a   1.000
_cell.length_b   1.000
_cell.length_c   1.000
_cell.angle_alpha   90.00
_cell.angle_beta   90.00
_cell.angle_gamma   90.00
#
_symmetry.space_group_name_H-M   'P 1'
#
loop_
_entity.id
_entity.type
_entity.pdbx_description
1 polymer ?
#
loop_
_entity_poly.entity_id
_entity_poly.type
_entity_poly.pdbx_seq_one_letter_code
_entity_poly.pdbx_strand_id
1 'polypeptide(L)' 'MVYAMDESNYNNLLNRSPEKYHHKVKMILNEIHPGENMSVPDPYYGNDGFQLVFDLLNEACEKIAQDLNQ' A
#
# COMPACT_ATOMS: atom_id res chain seq x y z
N MET A 1 10.94 -0.97 4.65
CA MET A 1 9.71 -0.17 4.44
C MET A 1 8.56 -0.89 5.14
N VAL A 2 7.49 -0.20 5.48
CA VAL A 2 6.22 -0.75 5.97
C VAL A 2 5.13 -0.17 5.08
N TYR A 3 4.33 -1.03 4.47
CA TYR A 3 3.29 -0.64 3.53
C TYR A 3 1.90 -0.81 4.16
N ALA A 4 1.09 0.23 4.09
CA ALA A 4 -0.31 0.24 4.51
C ALA A 4 -1.22 0.01 3.30
N MET A 5 -2.27 -0.78 3.50
CA MET A 5 -3.25 -1.09 2.45
C MET A 5 -4.30 0.02 2.31
N ASP A 6 -4.61 0.71 3.41
CA ASP A 6 -5.60 1.78 3.44
C ASP A 6 -5.18 2.93 4.37
N GLU A 7 -5.91 4.04 4.30
CA GLU A 7 -5.65 5.25 5.09
C GLU A 7 -5.75 4.99 6.60
N SER A 8 -6.69 4.16 7.04
CA SER A 8 -6.87 3.86 8.47
C SER A 8 -5.64 3.15 9.04
N ASN A 9 -5.10 2.19 8.28
CA ASN A 9 -3.92 1.42 8.62
C ASN A 9 -2.69 2.32 8.60
N TYR A 10 -2.58 3.20 7.60
CA TYR A 10 -1.50 4.19 7.51
C TYR A 10 -1.46 5.09 8.75
N ASN A 11 -2.59 5.71 9.08
CA ASN A 11 -2.71 6.59 10.24
C ASN A 11 -2.46 5.84 11.56
N ASN A 12 -2.95 4.62 11.69
CA ASN A 12 -2.68 3.78 12.86
C ASN A 12 -1.19 3.47 13.02
N LEU A 13 -0.47 3.20 11.93
CA LEU A 13 0.98 2.96 11.94
C LEU A 13 1.76 4.23 12.33
N LEU A 14 1.38 5.40 11.80
CA LEU A 14 1.99 6.67 12.18
C LEU A 14 1.77 6.98 13.68
N ASN A 15 0.55 6.79 14.17
CA ASN A 15 0.21 7.03 15.58
C ASN A 15 0.95 6.10 16.55
N ARG A 16 1.28 4.88 16.10
CA ARG A 16 1.97 3.87 16.93
C ARG A 16 3.49 3.90 16.83
N SER A 17 4.05 4.60 15.83
CA SER A 17 5.49 4.62 15.59
C SER A 17 6.12 5.97 15.93
N PRO A 18 7.37 6.00 16.43
CA PRO A 18 8.10 7.24 16.62
C PRO A 18 8.24 8.02 15.31
N GLU A 19 8.08 9.35 15.36
CA GLU A 19 8.12 10.25 14.20
C GLU A 19 9.36 10.06 13.31
N LYS A 20 10.53 9.81 13.92
CA LYS A 20 11.78 9.52 13.20
C LYS A 20 11.70 8.32 12.24
N TYR A 21 10.70 7.45 12.37
CA TYR A 21 10.47 6.30 11.49
C TYR A 21 9.28 6.46 10.54
N HIS A 22 8.55 7.58 10.59
CA HIS A 22 7.39 7.82 9.71
C HIS A 22 7.75 7.76 8.22
N HIS A 23 8.97 8.16 7.85
CA HIS A 23 9.50 8.01 6.49
C HIS A 23 9.57 6.56 5.98
N LYS A 24 9.42 5.57 6.86
CA LYS A 24 9.37 4.14 6.50
C LYS A 24 7.96 3.63 6.27
N VAL A 25 6.92 4.43 6.54
CA VAL A 25 5.51 4.04 6.37
C VAL A 25 4.99 4.67 5.09
N LYS A 26 4.44 3.86 4.18
CA LYS A 26 3.90 4.30 2.89
C LYS A 26 2.57 3.62 2.58
N MET A 27 1.69 4.28 1.83
CA MET A 27 0.57 3.61 1.16
C MET A 27 1.10 2.72 0.04
N ILE A 28 0.66 1.47 -0.05
CA ILE A 28 1.24 0.51 -1.01
C ILE A 28 1.01 0.92 -2.46
N LEU A 29 -0.16 1.49 -2.78
CA LEU A 29 -0.50 1.89 -4.15
C LEU A 29 0.27 3.13 -4.62
N ASN A 30 0.97 3.85 -3.74
CA ASN A 30 1.89 4.91 -4.16
C ASN A 30 3.11 4.38 -4.93
N GLU A 31 3.38 3.08 -4.90
CA GLU A 31 4.47 2.50 -5.70
C GLU A 31 4.12 2.45 -7.20
N ILE A 32 2.83 2.39 -7.54
CA ILE A 32 2.32 2.39 -8.93
C ILE A 32 1.58 3.69 -9.31
N HIS A 33 1.01 4.39 -8.33
CA HIS A 33 0.29 5.67 -8.47
C HIS A 33 0.86 6.71 -7.49
N PRO A 34 2.06 7.26 -7.75
CA PRO A 34 2.77 8.08 -6.78
C PRO A 34 2.01 9.35 -6.37
N GLY A 35 1.77 9.50 -5.07
CA GLY A 35 1.18 10.70 -4.48
C GLY A 35 -0.35 10.71 -4.46
N GLU A 36 -1.01 9.71 -5.05
CA GLU A 36 -2.47 9.61 -5.04
C GLU A 36 -3.00 9.12 -3.68
N ASN A 37 -2.18 8.45 -2.87
CA ASN A 37 -2.53 7.92 -1.56
C ASN A 37 -3.81 7.06 -1.58
N MET A 38 -4.00 6.31 -2.66
CA MET A 38 -5.15 5.44 -2.84
C MET A 38 -5.14 4.30 -1.84
N SER A 39 -6.32 3.94 -1.34
CA SER A 39 -6.54 2.72 -0.56
C SER A 39 -6.81 1.54 -1.48
N VAL A 40 -6.31 0.37 -1.11
CA VAL A 40 -6.72 -0.90 -1.70
C VAL A 40 -8.20 -1.12 -1.35
N PRO A 41 -9.07 -1.40 -2.33
CA PRO A 41 -10.50 -1.58 -2.08
C PRO A 41 -10.75 -2.84 -1.25
N ASP A 42 -11.85 -2.86 -0.49
CA ASP A 42 -12.28 -4.05 0.25
C ASP A 42 -12.77 -5.12 -0.75
N PRO A 43 -12.18 -6.34 -0.75
CA PRO A 43 -12.49 -7.37 -1.73
C PRO A 43 -13.88 -8.01 -1.57
N TYR A 44 -14.56 -7.80 -0.44
CA TYR A 44 -15.86 -8.42 -0.14
C TYR A 44 -17.05 -7.73 -0.81
N TYR A 45 -16.84 -6.59 -1.47
CA TYR A 45 -17.89 -5.85 -2.18
C TYR A 45 -17.76 -6.04 -3.70
N GLY A 46 -18.79 -6.62 -4.32
CA GLY A 46 -18.85 -6.90 -5.76
C GLY A 46 -18.47 -8.35 -6.12
N ASN A 47 -18.61 -8.71 -7.40
CA ASN A 47 -18.38 -10.10 -7.83
C ASN A 47 -16.89 -10.43 -8.06
N ASP A 48 -16.03 -9.43 -8.29
CA ASP A 48 -14.61 -9.61 -8.69
C ASP A 48 -13.62 -8.86 -7.78
N GLY A 49 -14.03 -8.47 -6.57
CA GLY A 49 -13.21 -7.64 -5.67
C GLY A 49 -11.86 -8.27 -5.31
N PHE A 50 -11.81 -9.59 -5.13
CA PHE A 50 -10.55 -10.30 -4.85
C PHE A 50 -9.55 -10.26 -6.01
N GLN A 51 -10.03 -10.38 -7.26
CA GLN A 51 -9.14 -10.33 -8.42
C GLN A 51 -8.58 -8.92 -8.58
N LEU A 52 -9.42 -7.89 -8.44
CA LEU A 52 -8.97 -6.50 -8.48
C LEU A 52 -7.91 -6.21 -7.41
N VAL A 53 -8.14 -6.65 -6.16
CA VAL A 53 -7.16 -6.49 -5.08
C VAL A 53 -5.87 -7.24 -5.39
N PHE A 54 -5.96 -8.46 -5.89
CA PHE A 54 -4.79 -9.23 -6.29
C PHE A 54 -3.98 -8.51 -7.37
N ASP A 55 -4.63 -8.02 -8.43
CA ASP A 55 -3.96 -7.35 -9.55
C ASP A 55 -3.21 -6.09 -9.06
N LEU A 56 -3.87 -5.25 -8.26
CA LEU A 56 -3.28 -4.05 -7.67
C LEU A 56 -2.05 -4.37 -6.79
N LEU A 57 -2.17 -5.40 -5.95
CA LEU A 57 -1.07 -5.82 -5.08
C LEU A 57 0.07 -6.46 -5.86
N ASN A 58 -0.24 -7.23 -6.90
CA ASN A 58 0.76 -7.87 -7.74
C ASN A 58 1.61 -6.82 -8.47
N GLU A 59 0.97 -5.84 -9.10
CA GLU A 59 1.65 -4.73 -9.79
C GLU A 59 2.54 -3.92 -8.83
N ALA A 60 2.02 -3.58 -7.64
CA ALA A 60 2.80 -2.89 -6.62
C ALA A 60 3.98 -3.73 -6.11
N CYS A 61 3.80 -5.03 -5.90
CA CYS A 61 4.87 -5.94 -5.46
C CYS A 61 5.97 -6.08 -6.52
N GLU A 62 5.60 -6.19 -7.80
CA GLU A 62 6.56 -6.25 -8.91
C GLU A 62 7.42 -4.98 -8.95
N LYS A 63 6.79 -3.80 -8.81
CA LYS A 63 7.50 -2.53 -8.75
C LYS A 63 8.45 -2.44 -7.56
N ILE A 64 7.99 -2.83 -6.36
CA ILE A 64 8.83 -2.89 -5.15
C ILE A 64 10.02 -3.84 -5.34
N ALA A 65 9.80 -5.00 -5.93
CA ALA A 65 10.86 -5.99 -6.17
C ALA A 65 11.91 -5.47 -7.15
N GLN A 66 11.51 -4.73 -8.19
CA GLN A 66 12.44 -4.07 -9.11
C GLN A 66 13.30 -3.02 -8.38
N ASP A 67 12.68 -2.20 -7.53
CA ASP A 67 13.38 -1.12 -6.83
C ASP A 67 14.32 -1.61 -5.72
N LEU A 68 14.07 -2.80 -5.16
CA LEU A 68 14.96 -3.43 -4.16
C LEU A 68 16.20 -4.11 -4.75
N ASN A 69 16.15 -4.48 -6.03
CA ASN A 69 17.25 -5.17 -6.72
C ASN A 69 18.14 -4.21 -7.54
N GLN A 70 17.93 -2.90 -7.41
CA GLN A 70 18.81 -1.84 -7.92
C GLN A 70 19.86 -1.45 -6.86
#